data_AF-A0A4R8LS53-F1
#
_entry.id   AF-A0A4R8LS53-F1
#
_cell.length_a   1.000
_cell.length_b   1.000
_cell.length_c   1.000
_cell.angle_alpha   90.00
_cell.angle_beta   90.00
_cell.angle_gamma   90.00
#
_symmetry.space_group_name_H-M   'P 1'
#
loop_
_entity.id
_entity.type
_entity.pdbx_description
1 polymer ?
#
loop_
_entity_poly.entity_id
_entity_poly.type
_entity_poly.pdbx_seq_one_letter_code
_entity_poly.pdbx_strand_id
1 'polypeptide(L)'
;MQTEPSVGSTRGPAVDGASSGASVPRDAHAVDNRRPREPRPRRATARFMLSHPLHLFSLGFGSGLSPIMPGTIGTLFAWASFALFADRLTVIEWGVLIVAGFFGGIAVCGFTANRLGIDDPSPVVWDEIVAFWLVLLMVTPVSFTGQLWAFVLFRFFDMVKPPPIRYFDRRLKGGFGIMFDDLVAAFFTLLVIALWRMAV
;
A
#
# COMPACT_ATOMS: atom_id res chain seq x y z
N MET A 1 51.16 11.81 -28.89
CA MET A 1 52.50 12.42 -28.85
C MET A 1 52.30 13.89 -29.14
N GLN A 2 52.64 14.75 -28.17
CA GLN A 2 52.38 16.19 -28.14
C GLN A 2 53.07 16.94 -29.28
N THR A 3 52.47 18.04 -29.75
CA THR A 3 53.10 19.38 -29.87
C THR A 3 52.08 20.40 -30.41
N GLU A 4 51.73 21.41 -29.62
CA GLU A 4 51.39 22.75 -30.14
C GLU A 4 52.67 23.49 -30.55
N PRO A 5 52.59 24.57 -31.35
CA PRO A 5 52.81 25.88 -30.73
C PRO A 5 52.00 27.07 -31.30
N SER A 6 51.51 27.86 -30.35
CA SER A 6 51.44 29.34 -30.24
C SER A 6 52.10 30.25 -31.32
N VAL A 7 51.41 31.35 -31.63
CA VAL A 7 51.83 32.79 -31.57
C VAL A 7 51.21 33.59 -32.72
N GLY A 8 50.59 34.74 -32.43
CA GLY A 8 50.25 35.73 -33.47
C GLY A 8 49.37 36.90 -33.05
N SER A 9 49.91 37.81 -32.25
CA SER A 9 49.32 39.11 -31.89
C SER A 9 49.29 40.08 -33.08
N THR A 10 48.18 40.80 -33.30
CA THR A 10 48.18 42.13 -33.94
C THR A 10 47.02 42.99 -33.42
N ARG A 11 47.34 44.25 -33.11
CA ARG A 11 46.49 45.29 -32.50
C ARG A 11 45.77 46.14 -33.56
N GLY A 12 44.57 46.61 -33.19
CA GLY A 12 44.07 47.98 -33.41
C GLY A 12 42.85 48.12 -34.35
N PRO A 13 42.12 49.26 -34.31
CA PRO A 13 41.92 50.24 -33.25
C PRO A 13 40.43 50.42 -32.85
N ALA A 14 40.22 51.19 -31.78
CA ALA A 14 38.92 51.63 -31.28
C ALA A 14 38.20 52.58 -32.25
N VAL A 15 36.86 52.46 -32.30
CA VAL A 15 35.97 53.48 -32.86
C VAL A 15 34.85 53.72 -31.85
N ASP A 16 34.84 54.94 -31.30
CA ASP A 16 33.78 55.49 -30.49
C ASP A 16 32.55 55.79 -31.34
N GLY A 17 31.37 55.44 -30.83
CA GLY A 17 30.08 55.76 -31.44
C GLY A 17 28.98 55.79 -30.40
N ALA A 18 28.72 56.98 -29.86
CA ALA A 18 27.60 57.25 -28.96
C ALA A 18 26.27 57.36 -29.72
N SER A 19 25.23 56.64 -29.26
CA SER A 19 23.80 56.99 -29.41
C SER A 19 23.02 56.14 -28.39
N SER A 20 22.52 56.74 -27.30
CA SER A 20 21.18 57.30 -27.14
C SER A 20 20.05 56.31 -27.45
N GLY A 21 19.29 55.91 -26.41
CA GLY A 21 17.93 55.42 -26.59
C GLY A 21 17.51 54.26 -25.67
N ALA A 22 16.51 54.56 -24.83
CA ALA A 22 15.57 53.64 -24.18
C ALA A 22 16.06 52.81 -22.97
N SER A 23 15.73 53.33 -21.78
CA SER A 23 15.48 52.54 -20.57
C SER A 23 14.34 51.53 -20.82
N VAL A 24 14.69 50.26 -21.01
CA VAL A 24 13.72 49.15 -20.97
C VAL A 24 13.33 48.92 -19.51
N PRO A 25 12.05 48.97 -19.12
CA PRO A 25 11.65 48.60 -17.78
C PRO A 25 11.92 47.09 -17.59
N ARG A 26 12.70 46.76 -16.56
CA ARG A 26 12.83 45.38 -16.07
C ARG A 26 11.53 45.00 -15.36
N ASP A 27 10.48 44.75 -16.12
CA ASP A 27 9.31 44.06 -15.59
C ASP A 27 9.64 42.57 -15.52
N ALA A 28 9.98 42.18 -14.30
CA ALA A 28 10.21 40.83 -13.86
C ALA A 28 8.95 39.99 -14.04
N HIS A 29 8.71 39.46 -15.24
CA HIS A 29 7.93 38.25 -15.40
C HIS A 29 8.79 37.06 -14.99
N ALA A 30 9.06 36.95 -13.69
CA ALA A 30 9.48 35.69 -13.09
C ALA A 30 8.29 34.74 -13.21
N VAL A 31 8.23 34.00 -14.31
CA VAL A 31 7.37 32.82 -14.45
C VAL A 31 7.70 31.93 -13.26
N ASP A 32 6.78 31.87 -12.29
CA ASP A 32 6.90 31.03 -11.12
C ASP A 32 6.87 29.56 -11.58
N ASN A 33 8.03 29.04 -11.97
CA ASN A 33 8.23 27.69 -12.47
C ASN A 33 8.21 26.66 -11.32
N ARG A 34 7.42 26.95 -10.27
CA ARG A 34 7.15 26.02 -9.17
C ARG A 34 6.39 24.85 -9.73
N ARG A 35 7.13 23.79 -10.07
CA ARG A 35 6.58 22.45 -10.30
C ARG A 35 5.51 22.17 -9.23
N PRO A 36 4.34 21.62 -9.59
CA PRO A 36 3.31 21.23 -8.62
C PRO A 36 3.98 20.45 -7.49
N ARG A 37 3.83 20.90 -6.24
CA ARG A 37 4.38 20.18 -5.09
C ARG A 37 3.69 18.83 -5.02
N GLU A 38 4.43 17.76 -5.29
CA GLU A 38 3.91 16.40 -5.12
C GLU A 38 3.40 16.23 -3.67
N PRO A 39 2.22 15.63 -3.47
CA PRO A 39 1.67 15.41 -2.14
C PRO A 39 2.67 14.61 -1.29
N ARG A 40 3.08 15.17 -0.15
CA ARG A 40 3.98 14.46 0.76
C ARG A 40 3.23 13.30 1.45
N PRO A 41 3.85 12.11 1.55
CA PRO A 41 3.30 11.00 2.32
C PRO A 41 2.92 11.43 3.74
N ARG A 42 1.72 11.07 4.19
CA ARG A 42 1.22 11.32 5.54
C ARG A 42 1.44 10.08 6.42
N ARG A 43 1.66 10.30 7.72
CA ARG A 43 1.76 9.21 8.69
C ARG A 43 0.37 8.78 9.16
N ALA A 44 0.14 7.47 9.23
CA ALA A 44 -1.02 6.92 9.93
C ALA A 44 -0.87 7.17 11.44
N THR A 45 -1.82 7.87 12.04
CA THR A 45 -1.86 8.18 13.48
C THR A 45 -3.28 7.96 13.99
N ALA A 46 -3.46 7.85 15.32
CA ALA A 46 -4.79 7.76 15.90
C ALA A 46 -5.70 8.95 15.49
N ARG A 47 -5.13 10.17 15.43
CA ARG A 47 -5.86 11.36 14.95
C ARG A 47 -6.28 11.22 13.49
N PHE A 48 -5.41 10.67 12.64
CA PHE A 48 -5.75 10.40 11.24
C PHE A 48 -6.87 9.34 11.14
N MET A 49 -6.77 8.25 11.89
CA MET A 49 -7.80 7.20 11.94
C MET A 49 -9.18 7.74 12.33
N LEU A 50 -9.24 8.62 13.32
CA LEU A 50 -10.49 9.20 13.80
C LEU A 50 -11.02 10.34 12.91
N SER A 51 -10.26 10.77 11.90
CA SER A 51 -10.68 11.88 11.04
C SER A 51 -11.72 11.50 9.98
N HIS A 52 -11.90 10.20 9.70
CA HIS A 52 -12.89 9.71 8.75
C HIS A 52 -13.27 8.25 9.07
N PRO A 53 -14.56 7.86 9.00
CA PRO A 53 -14.98 6.50 9.34
C PRO A 53 -14.28 5.41 8.51
N LEU A 54 -14.01 5.67 7.23
CA LEU A 54 -13.29 4.71 6.38
C LEU A 54 -11.87 4.42 6.88
N HIS A 55 -11.21 5.37 7.55
CA HIS A 55 -9.90 5.13 8.14
C HIS A 55 -9.95 4.16 9.31
N LEU A 56 -11.06 4.14 10.06
CA LEU A 56 -11.25 3.20 11.16
C LEU A 56 -11.28 1.75 10.64
N PHE A 57 -12.00 1.51 9.54
CA PHE A 57 -12.04 0.20 8.89
C PHE A 57 -10.71 -0.16 8.26
N SER A 58 -10.14 0.71 7.41
CA SER A 58 -8.90 0.41 6.71
C SER A 58 -7.74 0.13 7.66
N LEU A 59 -7.68 0.82 8.82
CA LEU A 59 -6.63 0.65 9.83
C LEU A 59 -6.97 -0.42 10.87
N GLY A 60 -7.98 -1.26 10.60
CA GLY A 60 -8.36 -2.40 11.44
C GLY A 60 -8.70 -2.02 12.88
N PHE A 61 -9.45 -0.93 13.06
CA PHE A 61 -9.83 -0.38 14.37
C PHE A 61 -8.64 -0.04 15.28
N GLY A 62 -7.48 0.26 14.69
CA GLY A 62 -6.26 0.64 15.39
C GLY A 62 -5.19 -0.44 15.40
N SER A 63 -5.50 -1.69 14.99
CA SER A 63 -4.48 -2.75 14.84
C SER A 63 -3.39 -2.35 13.84
N GLY A 64 -3.77 -1.71 12.73
CA GLY A 64 -2.85 -1.19 11.73
C GLY A 64 -1.99 0.00 12.20
N LEU A 65 -2.29 0.59 13.36
CA LEU A 65 -1.44 1.63 13.96
C LEU A 65 -0.27 1.06 14.78
N SER A 66 -0.14 -0.26 14.87
CA SER A 66 0.97 -0.89 15.59
C SER A 66 2.32 -0.40 15.05
N PRO A 67 3.27 -0.01 15.92
CA PRO A 67 4.61 0.36 15.49
C PRO A 67 5.44 -0.84 15.00
N ILE A 68 5.03 -2.06 15.33
CA ILE A 68 5.73 -3.30 15.02
C ILE A 68 4.80 -4.19 14.21
N MET A 69 5.19 -4.49 12.96
CA MET A 69 4.45 -5.34 12.02
C MET A 69 2.92 -5.10 12.06
N PRO A 70 2.44 -3.94 11.58
CA PRO A 70 1.01 -3.62 11.53
C PRO A 70 0.16 -4.78 11.02
N GLY A 71 0.63 -5.44 9.96
CA GLY A 71 -0.06 -6.59 9.39
C GLY A 71 -0.23 -7.75 10.36
N THR A 72 0.83 -8.19 11.05
CA THR A 72 0.71 -9.24 12.06
C THR A 72 -0.34 -8.90 13.13
N ILE A 73 -0.41 -7.64 13.57
CA ILE A 73 -1.42 -7.20 14.55
C ILE A 73 -2.83 -7.13 13.92
N GLY A 74 -2.95 -6.72 12.66
CA GLY A 74 -4.19 -6.77 11.89
C GLY A 74 -4.73 -8.19 11.73
N THR A 75 -3.86 -9.12 11.34
CA THR A 75 -4.19 -10.56 11.21
C THR A 75 -4.55 -11.17 12.57
N LEU A 76 -3.88 -10.79 13.67
CA LEU A 76 -4.26 -11.22 15.02
C LEU A 76 -5.62 -10.66 15.44
N PHE A 77 -5.92 -9.40 15.09
CA PHE A 77 -7.25 -8.83 15.29
C PHE A 77 -8.31 -9.59 14.49
N ALA A 78 -8.01 -10.01 13.27
CA ALA A 78 -8.87 -10.85 12.45
C ALA A 78 -9.18 -12.18 13.15
N TRP A 79 -8.15 -12.85 13.70
CA TRP A 79 -8.33 -14.08 14.47
C TRP A 79 -9.19 -13.86 15.71
N ALA A 80 -8.88 -12.84 16.51
CA ALA A 80 -9.61 -12.53 17.74
C ALA A 80 -11.09 -12.18 17.45
N SER A 81 -11.36 -11.39 16.42
CA SER A 81 -12.71 -11.04 16.00
C SER A 81 -13.46 -12.25 15.42
N PHE A 82 -12.82 -13.11 14.63
CA PHE A 82 -13.42 -14.36 14.16
C PHE A 82 -13.83 -15.24 15.34
N ALA A 83 -12.91 -15.50 16.28
CA ALA A 83 -13.19 -16.30 17.46
C ALA A 83 -14.32 -15.69 18.31
N LEU A 84 -14.37 -14.37 18.42
CA LEU A 84 -15.43 -13.67 19.13
C LEU A 84 -16.80 -13.91 18.48
N PHE A 85 -16.90 -13.85 17.14
CA PHE A 85 -18.17 -13.95 16.41
C PHE A 85 -18.49 -15.34 15.86
N ALA A 86 -17.61 -16.33 16.01
CA ALA A 86 -17.75 -17.67 15.46
C ALA A 86 -19.07 -18.35 15.84
N ASP A 87 -19.48 -18.24 17.10
CA ASP A 87 -20.73 -18.85 17.60
C ASP A 87 -21.97 -17.95 17.41
N ARG A 88 -21.80 -16.73 16.88
CA ARG A 88 -22.87 -15.75 16.70
C ARG A 88 -23.32 -15.57 15.26
N LEU A 89 -22.48 -15.95 14.31
CA LEU A 89 -22.75 -15.85 12.88
C LEU A 89 -22.77 -17.23 12.27
N THR A 90 -23.79 -17.49 11.45
CA THR A 90 -23.85 -18.65 10.58
C THR A 90 -22.77 -18.58 9.50
N VAL A 91 -22.48 -19.73 8.88
CA VAL A 91 -21.55 -19.80 7.74
C VAL A 91 -21.96 -18.87 6.60
N ILE A 92 -23.27 -18.73 6.35
CA ILE A 92 -23.80 -17.82 5.31
C ILE A 92 -23.54 -16.36 5.68
N GLU A 93 -23.80 -15.97 6.92
CA GLU A 93 -23.56 -14.59 7.38
C GLU A 93 -22.07 -14.23 7.34
N TRP A 94 -21.19 -15.16 7.72
CA TRP A 94 -19.74 -15.01 7.53
C TRP A 94 -19.37 -14.85 6.06
N GLY A 95 -19.92 -15.69 5.18
CA GLY A 95 -19.69 -15.59 3.74
C GLY A 95 -20.12 -14.23 3.17
N VAL A 96 -21.31 -13.75 3.57
CA VAL A 96 -21.80 -12.42 3.19
C VAL A 96 -20.88 -11.32 3.73
N LEU A 97 -20.46 -11.41 4.99
CA LEU A 97 -19.56 -10.44 5.62
C LEU A 97 -18.21 -10.37 4.90
N ILE A 98 -17.61 -11.52 4.55
CA ILE A 98 -16.34 -11.60 3.82
C ILE A 98 -16.49 -11.03 2.40
N VAL A 99 -17.55 -11.40 1.68
CA VAL A 99 -17.80 -10.89 0.32
C VAL A 99 -18.03 -9.38 0.35
N ALA A 100 -18.88 -8.90 1.25
CA ALA A 100 -19.11 -7.46 1.43
C ALA A 100 -17.84 -6.74 1.90
N GLY A 101 -17.07 -7.35 2.80
CA GLY A 101 -15.80 -6.85 3.29
C GLY A 101 -14.74 -6.74 2.19
N PHE A 102 -14.71 -7.69 1.26
CA PHE A 102 -13.82 -7.67 0.10
C PHE A 102 -14.17 -6.49 -0.82
N PHE A 103 -15.41 -6.44 -1.30
CA PHE A 103 -15.85 -5.38 -2.23
C PHE A 103 -15.86 -3.99 -1.61
N GLY A 104 -16.30 -3.86 -0.35
CA GLY A 104 -16.23 -2.62 0.41
C GLY A 104 -14.78 -2.22 0.71
N GLY A 105 -13.92 -3.20 0.98
CA GLY A 105 -12.49 -3.03 1.21
C GLY A 105 -11.77 -2.38 0.04
N ILE A 106 -12.15 -2.70 -1.21
CA ILE A 106 -11.59 -2.04 -2.41
C ILE A 106 -11.74 -0.51 -2.32
N ALA A 107 -12.91 -0.03 -1.92
CA ALA A 107 -13.16 1.40 -1.77
C ALA A 107 -12.47 1.97 -0.52
N VAL A 108 -12.55 1.26 0.61
CA VAL A 108 -12.02 1.69 1.92
C VAL A 108 -10.48 1.78 1.91
N CYS A 109 -9.80 0.71 1.49
CA CYS A 109 -8.35 0.65 1.40
C CYS A 109 -7.83 1.64 0.36
N GLY A 110 -8.47 1.71 -0.82
CA GLY A 110 -8.12 2.67 -1.86
C GLY A 110 -8.26 4.12 -1.41
N PHE A 111 -9.34 4.45 -0.69
CA PHE A 111 -9.54 5.78 -0.11
C PHE A 111 -8.43 6.14 0.87
N THR A 112 -8.10 5.24 1.81
CA THR A 112 -7.07 5.49 2.81
C THR A 112 -5.67 5.58 2.20
N ALA A 113 -5.32 4.70 1.26
CA ALA A 113 -4.05 4.75 0.53
C ALA A 113 -3.86 6.10 -0.19
N ASN A 114 -4.89 6.55 -0.90
CA ASN A 114 -4.89 7.86 -1.56
C ASN A 114 -4.72 9.03 -0.56
N ARG A 115 -5.34 8.95 0.63
CA ARG A 115 -5.23 9.98 1.68
C ARG A 115 -3.87 9.97 2.38
N LEU A 116 -3.21 8.82 2.46
CA LEU A 116 -1.84 8.70 2.94
C LEU A 116 -0.83 9.13 1.88
N GLY A 117 -1.19 9.07 0.60
CA GLY A 117 -0.27 9.36 -0.51
C GLY A 117 0.81 8.29 -0.66
N ILE A 118 0.46 7.04 -0.34
CA ILE A 118 1.34 5.87 -0.38
C ILE A 118 0.57 4.76 -1.08
N ASP A 119 1.17 4.17 -2.10
CA ASP A 119 0.68 2.93 -2.71
C ASP A 119 0.93 1.78 -1.74
N ASP A 120 -0.11 0.98 -1.45
CA ASP A 120 -0.06 -0.17 -0.53
C ASP A 120 0.57 0.14 0.86
N PRO A 121 -0.05 1.03 1.66
CA PRO A 121 0.50 1.46 2.94
C PRO A 121 0.34 0.39 4.01
N SER A 122 1.45 -0.01 4.65
CA SER A 122 1.44 -1.04 5.71
C SER A 122 0.44 -0.86 6.87
N PRO A 123 0.00 0.36 7.26
CA PRO A 123 -1.05 0.51 8.28
C PRO A 123 -2.45 0.11 7.82
N VAL A 124 -2.69 -0.01 6.51
CA VAL A 124 -3.95 -0.53 5.97
C VAL A 124 -3.88 -2.06 6.05
N VAL A 125 -4.79 -2.64 6.84
CA VAL A 125 -4.76 -4.07 7.22
C VAL A 125 -6.14 -4.73 7.07
N TRP A 126 -7.07 -4.05 6.40
CA TRP A 126 -8.44 -4.55 6.25
C TRP A 126 -8.54 -5.72 5.26
N ASP A 127 -7.73 -5.67 4.21
CA ASP A 127 -7.41 -6.79 3.31
C ASP A 127 -6.99 -8.04 4.10
N GLU A 128 -6.03 -7.91 5.00
CA GLU A 128 -5.53 -9.04 5.78
C GLU A 128 -6.60 -9.60 6.71
N ILE A 129 -7.43 -8.71 7.29
CA ILE A 129 -8.53 -9.10 8.17
C ILE A 129 -9.56 -9.94 7.41
N VAL A 130 -10.02 -9.45 6.26
CA VAL A 130 -11.03 -10.12 5.45
C VAL A 130 -10.50 -11.43 4.88
N ALA A 131 -9.26 -11.45 4.40
CA ALA A 131 -8.62 -12.64 3.86
C ALA A 131 -8.40 -13.71 4.94
N PHE A 132 -7.97 -13.31 6.14
CA PHE A 132 -7.77 -14.28 7.22
C PHE A 132 -9.08 -14.82 7.79
N TRP A 133 -10.17 -14.03 7.82
CA TRP A 133 -11.51 -14.54 8.10
C TRP A 133 -11.93 -15.62 7.09
N LEU A 134 -11.64 -15.42 5.80
CA LEU A 134 -11.89 -16.44 4.77
C LEU A 134 -11.11 -17.72 5.05
N VAL A 135 -9.82 -17.61 5.41
CA VAL A 135 -9.01 -18.78 5.78
C VAL A 135 -9.65 -19.52 6.95
N LEU A 136 -9.96 -18.81 8.04
CA LEU A 136 -10.54 -19.42 9.25
C LEU A 136 -11.91 -20.05 9.00
N LEU A 137 -12.78 -19.40 8.21
CA LEU A 137 -14.09 -19.94 7.85
C LEU A 137 -13.97 -21.27 7.10
N MET A 138 -13.01 -21.38 6.19
CA MET A 138 -12.83 -22.57 5.34
C MET A 138 -12.13 -23.73 6.06
N VAL A 139 -11.28 -23.45 7.05
CA VAL A 139 -10.58 -24.52 7.79
C VAL A 139 -11.37 -25.01 9.01
N THR A 140 -12.27 -24.19 9.55
CA THR A 140 -13.08 -24.56 10.72
C THR A 140 -14.08 -25.67 10.37
N PRO A 141 -14.28 -26.70 11.24
CA PRO A 141 -13.71 -26.86 12.58
C PRO A 141 -12.28 -27.43 12.56
N VAL A 142 -11.37 -26.76 13.27
CA VAL A 142 -9.99 -27.20 13.54
C VAL A 142 -9.60 -26.86 14.98
N SER A 143 -8.63 -27.61 15.53
CA SER A 143 -8.05 -27.30 16.83
C SER A 143 -7.33 -25.94 16.82
N PHE A 144 -7.04 -25.40 18.02
CA PHE A 144 -6.25 -24.19 18.17
C PHE A 144 -4.89 -24.28 17.43
N THR A 145 -4.23 -25.43 17.49
CA THR A 145 -2.99 -25.68 16.75
C THR A 145 -3.19 -25.60 15.23
N GLY A 146 -4.34 -26.08 14.71
CA GLY A 146 -4.68 -25.94 13.30
C GLY A 146 -4.88 -24.48 12.88
N GLN A 147 -5.54 -23.68 13.73
CA GLN A 147 -5.70 -22.23 13.50
C GLN A 147 -4.35 -21.50 13.53
N LEU A 148 -3.45 -21.89 14.45
CA LEU A 148 -2.09 -21.35 14.53
C LEU A 148 -1.29 -21.66 13.26
N TRP A 149 -1.38 -22.88 12.72
CA TRP A 149 -0.76 -23.21 11.45
C TRP A 149 -1.35 -22.42 10.28
N ALA A 150 -2.67 -22.23 10.25
CA ALA A 150 -3.31 -21.37 9.26
C ALA A 150 -2.81 -19.93 9.33
N PHE A 151 -2.67 -19.38 10.54
CA PHE A 151 -2.09 -18.05 10.78
C PHE A 151 -0.65 -17.94 10.25
N VAL A 152 0.21 -18.91 10.60
CA VAL A 152 1.62 -18.92 10.18
C VAL A 152 1.72 -19.04 8.66
N LEU A 153 0.96 -19.94 8.03
CA LEU A 153 0.96 -20.13 6.58
C LEU A 153 0.44 -18.88 5.85
N PHE A 154 -0.64 -18.28 6.33
CA PHE A 154 -1.17 -17.03 5.77
C PHE A 154 -0.13 -15.92 5.80
N ARG A 155 0.47 -15.65 6.97
CA ARG A 155 1.51 -14.63 7.10
C ARG A 155 2.74 -14.95 6.26
N PHE A 156 3.11 -16.22 6.13
CA PHE A 156 4.19 -16.62 5.25
C PHE A 156 3.89 -16.26 3.79
N PHE A 157 2.70 -16.57 3.27
CA PHE A 157 2.35 -16.28 1.88
C PHE A 157 2.18 -14.79 1.60
N ASP A 158 1.54 -14.05 2.51
CA ASP A 158 1.40 -12.60 2.42
C ASP A 158 2.77 -11.88 2.45
N MET A 159 3.69 -12.26 3.35
CA MET A 159 5.01 -11.63 3.41
C MET A 159 5.93 -12.02 2.23
N VAL A 160 5.87 -13.27 1.77
CA VAL A 160 6.81 -13.79 0.74
C VAL A 160 6.37 -13.44 -0.68
N LYS A 161 5.05 -13.35 -0.93
CA LYS A 161 4.44 -13.11 -2.26
C LYS A 161 5.09 -13.97 -3.38
N PRO A 162 5.05 -15.31 -3.30
CA PRO A 162 5.70 -16.16 -4.30
C PRO A 162 5.14 -15.91 -5.71
N PRO A 163 5.93 -16.06 -6.79
CA PRO A 163 5.41 -16.01 -8.16
C PRO A 163 4.30 -17.08 -8.34
N PRO A 164 3.15 -16.80 -9.00
CA PRO A 164 2.82 -15.70 -9.91
C PRO A 164 2.19 -14.45 -9.26
N ILE A 165 2.04 -14.39 -7.94
CA ILE A 165 1.37 -13.29 -7.20
C ILE A 165 1.98 -11.93 -7.56
N ARG A 166 3.31 -11.86 -7.49
CA ARG A 166 4.10 -10.65 -7.79
C ARG A 166 3.91 -10.12 -9.23
N TYR A 167 3.43 -10.94 -10.17
CA TYR A 167 3.17 -10.51 -11.55
C TYR A 167 1.84 -9.76 -11.68
N PHE A 168 0.80 -10.19 -10.96
CA PHE A 168 -0.50 -9.52 -10.94
C PHE A 168 -0.49 -8.24 -10.09
N ASP A 169 0.19 -8.29 -8.94
CA ASP A 169 0.44 -7.15 -8.04
C ASP A 169 0.98 -5.92 -8.80
N ARG A 170 1.94 -6.12 -9.70
CA ARG A 170 2.53 -5.04 -10.52
C ARG A 170 1.55 -4.34 -11.48
N ARG A 171 0.43 -4.98 -11.84
CA ARG A 171 -0.54 -4.44 -12.81
C ARG A 171 -1.82 -3.92 -12.17
N LEU A 172 -2.14 -4.39 -10.97
CA LEU A 172 -3.36 -4.02 -10.25
C LEU A 172 -3.02 -2.98 -9.19
N LYS A 173 -3.47 -1.74 -9.38
CA LYS A 173 -3.18 -0.63 -8.47
C LYS A 173 -4.42 -0.19 -7.69
N GLY A 174 -4.19 0.55 -6.61
CA GLY A 174 -5.24 1.06 -5.74
C GLY A 174 -5.86 -0.03 -4.87
N GLY A 175 -7.04 0.23 -4.34
CA GLY A 175 -7.66 -0.66 -3.35
C GLY A 175 -7.97 -2.07 -3.86
N PHE A 176 -8.15 -2.27 -5.17
CA PHE A 176 -8.32 -3.62 -5.72
C PHE A 176 -7.03 -4.43 -5.63
N GLY A 177 -5.87 -3.83 -5.94
CA GLY A 177 -4.58 -4.48 -5.79
C GLY A 177 -4.34 -4.90 -4.34
N ILE A 178 -4.57 -3.99 -3.41
CA ILE A 178 -4.46 -4.21 -1.95
C ILE A 178 -5.31 -5.42 -1.52
N MET A 179 -6.63 -5.40 -1.76
CA MET A 179 -7.51 -6.50 -1.36
C MET A 179 -7.20 -7.83 -2.06
N PHE A 180 -6.80 -7.77 -3.34
CA PHE A 180 -6.55 -8.97 -4.14
C PHE A 180 -5.28 -9.70 -3.71
N ASP A 181 -4.24 -8.98 -3.27
CA ASP A 181 -2.97 -9.58 -2.88
C ASP A 181 -3.14 -10.57 -1.71
N ASP A 182 -3.84 -10.15 -0.65
CA ASP A 182 -4.14 -11.01 0.50
C ASP A 182 -5.14 -12.11 0.19
N LEU A 183 -6.08 -11.89 -0.74
CA LEU A 183 -6.97 -12.95 -1.21
C LEU A 183 -6.18 -14.07 -1.88
N VAL A 184 -5.13 -13.72 -2.62
CA VAL A 184 -4.25 -14.71 -3.25
C VAL A 184 -3.39 -15.41 -2.19
N ALA A 185 -2.88 -14.69 -1.18
CA ALA A 185 -2.20 -15.31 -0.04
C ALA A 185 -3.11 -16.33 0.68
N ALA A 186 -4.37 -15.97 0.96
CA ALA A 186 -5.38 -16.86 1.54
C ALA A 186 -5.63 -18.10 0.67
N PHE A 187 -5.70 -17.95 -0.66
CA PHE A 187 -5.82 -19.08 -1.58
C PHE A 187 -4.65 -20.06 -1.44
N PHE A 188 -3.40 -19.59 -1.40
CA PHE A 188 -2.24 -20.45 -1.22
C PHE A 188 -2.22 -21.15 0.15
N THR A 189 -2.59 -20.43 1.21
CA THR A 189 -2.77 -21.03 2.54
C THR A 189 -3.74 -22.19 2.52
N LEU A 190 -4.94 -21.97 1.95
CA LEU A 190 -5.98 -22.99 1.87
C LEU A 190 -5.57 -24.16 0.98
N LEU A 191 -4.88 -23.89 -0.13
CA LEU A 191 -4.36 -24.93 -1.01
C LEU A 191 -3.37 -25.84 -0.27
N VAL A 192 -2.40 -25.29 0.46
CA VAL A 192 -1.44 -26.09 1.24
C VAL A 192 -2.14 -26.93 2.31
N ILE A 193 -3.08 -26.32 3.04
CA ILE A 193 -3.84 -27.05 4.07
C ILE A 193 -4.68 -28.17 3.44
N ALA A 194 -5.32 -27.92 2.29
CA ALA A 194 -6.10 -28.92 1.58
C ALA A 194 -5.22 -30.09 1.09
N LEU A 195 -4.06 -29.80 0.49
CA LEU A 195 -3.10 -30.82 0.05
C LEU A 195 -2.59 -31.66 1.22
N TRP A 196 -2.27 -31.03 2.36
CA TRP A 196 -1.87 -31.74 3.57
C TRP A 196 -2.96 -32.68 4.07
N ARG A 197 -4.22 -32.21 4.13
CA ARG A 197 -5.37 -33.02 4.56
C ARG A 197 -5.70 -34.18 3.62
N MET A 198 -5.29 -34.11 2.35
CA MET A 198 -5.45 -35.23 1.40
C MET A 198 -4.32 -36.26 1.51
N ALA A 199 -3.17 -35.88 2.06
CA ALA A 199 -2.00 -36.75 2.17
C ALA A 199 -1.93 -37.54 3.49
N VAL A 200 -2.77 -37.21 4.47
CA VAL A 200 -2.86 -37.83 5.81
C VAL A 200 -4.21 -38.49 5.98
#